data_AF-A0A0E0F2H9-F1
#
_entry.id   AF-A0A0E0F2H9-F1
#
_cell.length_a   1.000
_cell.length_b   1.000
_cell.length_c   1.000
_cell.angle_alpha   90.00
_cell.angle_beta   90.00
_cell.angle_gamma   90.00
#
_symmetry.space_group_name_H-M   'P 1'
#
loop_
_entity.id
_entity.type
_entity.pdbx_description
1 polymer ?
#
loop_
_entity_poly.entity_id
_entity_poly.type
_entity_poly.pdbx_seq_one_letter_code
_entity_poly.pdbx_strand_id
1 'polypeptide(L)'
;MDGTKVHKAWRANYADQGYGEGDVLGFYIHLPDGELYEPKQPFLVHYKGLPFRAEAPKAAEQKTPDPVPGSEICYFKNGVCQGTAFVDIPGGRYYPAASMYTLPDQPNCEVRFNFGPNFEFFPEDFGGRSVPQPMSDVPYRPYQLANEVPAENGTAEKTIKLQ
;
A
#
# COMPACT_ATOMS: atom_id res chain seq x y z
N MET A 1 4.64 14.18 16.11
CA MET A 1 3.57 13.17 15.93
C MET A 1 3.79 12.06 16.96
N ASP A 2 2.76 11.61 17.69
CA ASP A 2 2.94 10.85 18.94
C ASP A 2 3.18 9.34 18.75
N GLY A 3 3.80 8.91 17.65
CA GLY A 3 4.14 7.49 17.47
C GLY A 3 2.94 6.56 17.22
N THR A 4 1.77 7.10 16.92
CA THR A 4 0.52 6.33 16.78
C THR A 4 0.41 5.61 15.45
N LYS A 5 -0.28 4.45 15.44
CA LYS A 5 -0.72 3.77 14.22
C LYS A 5 -2.20 4.07 13.95
N VAL A 6 -2.59 4.09 12.67
CA VAL A 6 -3.95 4.46 12.25
C VAL A 6 -4.53 3.42 11.29
N HIS A 7 -5.74 2.93 11.58
CA HIS A 7 -6.49 2.04 10.70
C HIS A 7 -7.99 2.30 10.86
N LYS A 8 -8.76 2.33 9.75
CA LYS A 8 -10.21 2.63 9.76
C LYS A 8 -10.56 3.93 10.52
N ALA A 9 -9.71 4.96 10.38
CA ALA A 9 -9.80 6.24 11.09
C ALA A 9 -9.61 6.17 12.63
N TRP A 10 -9.27 5.01 13.19
CA TRP A 10 -8.95 4.85 14.60
C TRP A 10 -7.46 4.94 14.85
N ARG A 11 -7.08 5.68 15.89
CA ARG A 11 -5.69 5.81 16.36
C ARG A 11 -5.43 4.88 17.52
N ALA A 12 -4.28 4.25 17.55
CA ALA A 12 -3.79 3.48 18.68
C ALA A 12 -2.32 3.80 18.95
N ASN A 13 -1.92 3.73 20.23
CA ASN A 13 -0.51 3.82 20.61
C ASN A 13 0.26 2.66 19.95
N TYR A 14 1.49 2.94 19.53
CA TYR A 14 2.33 1.96 18.87
C TYR A 14 3.80 2.14 19.24
N ALA A 15 4.41 3.26 18.86
CA ALA A 15 5.78 3.55 19.22
C ALA A 15 5.86 4.27 20.58
N ASP A 16 6.87 3.94 21.38
CA ASP A 16 7.15 4.61 22.66
C ASP A 16 7.60 6.07 22.46
N GLN A 17 8.16 6.37 21.29
CA GLN A 17 8.64 7.70 20.91
C GLN A 17 7.83 8.26 19.75
N GLY A 18 7.62 9.58 19.79
CA GLY A 18 7.07 10.32 18.66
C GLY A 18 8.03 10.42 17.47
N TYR A 19 7.48 10.87 16.35
CA TYR A 19 8.18 11.20 15.11
C TYR A 19 8.28 12.72 14.93
N GLY A 20 9.44 13.17 14.47
CA GLY A 20 9.77 14.58 14.22
C GLY A 20 10.57 14.78 12.93
N GLU A 21 10.93 16.04 12.68
CA GLU A 21 11.75 16.42 11.53
C GLU A 21 13.13 15.74 11.59
N GLY A 22 13.62 15.27 10.44
CA GLY A 22 14.89 14.56 10.31
C GLY A 22 14.83 13.07 10.63
N ASP A 23 13.73 12.56 11.18
CA ASP A 23 13.56 11.12 11.37
C ASP A 23 13.43 10.40 10.01
N VAL A 24 14.16 9.31 9.87
CA VAL A 24 14.02 8.38 8.73
C VAL A 24 13.21 7.17 9.18
N LEU A 25 12.05 7.00 8.56
CA LEU A 25 11.14 5.90 8.86
C LEU A 25 11.29 4.77 7.85
N GLY A 26 11.60 3.57 8.34
CA GLY A 26 11.58 2.33 7.57
C GLY A 26 10.22 1.66 7.67
N PHE A 27 9.71 1.17 6.55
CA PHE A 27 8.42 0.48 6.48
C PHE A 27 8.65 -0.95 5.97
N TYR A 28 8.24 -1.92 6.77
CA TYR A 28 8.33 -3.34 6.44
C TYR A 28 6.94 -3.94 6.40
N ILE A 29 6.69 -4.75 5.38
CA ILE A 29 5.45 -5.50 5.21
C ILE A 29 5.80 -6.94 4.84
N HIS A 30 5.23 -7.90 5.57
CA HIS A 30 5.37 -9.33 5.32
C HIS A 30 4.01 -9.90 4.90
N LEU A 31 3.94 -10.39 3.68
CA LEU A 31 2.74 -11.03 3.10
C LEU A 31 3.15 -12.38 2.50
N PRO A 32 3.44 -13.39 3.33
CA PRO A 32 3.87 -14.69 2.87
C PRO A 32 2.76 -15.32 2.01
N ASP A 33 3.11 -15.77 0.81
CA ASP A 33 2.16 -16.26 -0.20
C ASP A 33 0.99 -15.29 -0.49
N GLY A 34 1.19 -13.99 -0.30
CA GLY A 34 0.13 -12.98 -0.40
C GLY A 34 -0.60 -12.95 -1.74
N GLU A 35 0.03 -13.44 -2.81
CA GLU A 35 -0.60 -13.58 -4.12
C GLU A 35 -1.81 -14.53 -4.12
N LEU A 36 -1.82 -15.54 -3.24
CA LEU A 36 -2.93 -16.49 -3.11
C LEU A 36 -4.18 -15.84 -2.50
N TYR A 37 -3.99 -14.72 -1.80
CA TYR A 37 -5.05 -13.98 -1.11
C TYR A 37 -5.41 -12.69 -1.84
N GLU A 38 -4.75 -12.37 -2.95
CA GLU A 38 -5.08 -11.19 -3.75
C GLU A 38 -6.47 -11.38 -4.41
N PRO A 39 -7.44 -10.48 -4.19
CA PRO A 39 -8.71 -10.53 -4.89
C PRO A 39 -8.50 -10.47 -6.40
N LYS A 40 -9.35 -11.16 -7.16
CA LYS A 40 -9.31 -11.09 -8.63
C LYS A 40 -9.44 -9.62 -9.06
N GLN A 41 -8.38 -9.11 -9.67
CA GLN A 41 -8.32 -7.75 -10.19
C GLN A 41 -9.37 -7.59 -11.30
N PRO A 42 -10.08 -6.46 -11.37
CA PRO A 42 -10.93 -6.16 -12.52
C PRO A 42 -10.07 -6.08 -13.78
N PHE A 43 -10.56 -6.68 -14.86
CA PHE A 43 -9.90 -6.67 -16.15
C PHE A 43 -10.12 -5.36 -16.90
N LEU A 44 -9.22 -5.05 -17.83
CA LEU A 44 -9.43 -3.97 -18.80
C LEU A 44 -10.31 -4.48 -19.95
N VAL A 45 -11.31 -3.70 -20.35
CA VAL A 45 -12.08 -3.91 -21.58
C VAL A 45 -11.68 -2.89 -22.63
N HIS A 46 -11.64 -3.31 -23.89
CA HIS A 46 -11.48 -2.37 -24.99
C HIS A 46 -12.81 -1.68 -25.31
N TYR A 47 -12.82 -0.35 -25.23
CA TYR A 47 -13.94 0.46 -25.73
C TYR A 47 -13.37 1.57 -26.62
N LYS A 48 -13.87 1.69 -27.86
CA LYS A 48 -13.38 2.67 -28.85
C LYS A 48 -11.85 2.71 -29.03
N GLY A 49 -11.20 1.54 -28.98
CA GLY A 49 -9.75 1.40 -29.16
C GLY A 49 -8.89 1.78 -27.94
N LEU A 50 -9.48 2.17 -26.82
CA LEU A 50 -8.77 2.47 -25.57
C LEU A 50 -9.12 1.42 -24.50
N PRO A 51 -8.19 1.06 -23.60
CA PRO A 51 -8.48 0.20 -22.46
C PRO A 51 -9.24 0.99 -21.38
N PHE A 52 -10.37 0.44 -20.94
CA PHE A 52 -11.17 0.94 -19.82
C PHE A 52 -11.21 -0.11 -18.72
N ARG A 53 -11.18 0.32 -17.45
CA ARG A 53 -11.41 -0.60 -16.33
C ARG A 53 -12.87 -1.06 -16.36
N ALA A 54 -13.11 -2.36 -16.50
CA ALA A 54 -14.45 -2.88 -16.29
C ALA A 54 -14.78 -2.76 -14.80
N GLU A 55 -15.87 -2.08 -14.46
CA GLU A 55 -16.39 -2.15 -13.11
C GLU A 55 -16.89 -3.57 -12.85
N ALA A 56 -16.52 -4.13 -11.70
CA ALA A 56 -17.22 -5.30 -11.19
C ALA A 56 -18.71 -4.93 -10.97
N PRO A 57 -19.65 -5.85 -11.23
CA PRO A 57 -21.08 -5.55 -11.12
C PRO A 57 -21.46 -4.96 -9.75
N LYS A 58 -22.40 -4.00 -9.78
CA LYS A 58 -22.86 -3.26 -8.60
C LYS A 58 -23.31 -4.19 -7.46
N ALA A 59 -22.83 -3.88 -6.26
CA ALA A 59 -23.39 -4.29 -4.97
C ALA A 59 -23.36 -5.80 -4.62
N ALA A 60 -22.30 -6.52 -4.94
CA ALA A 60 -21.84 -7.51 -3.96
C ALA A 60 -21.13 -6.72 -2.87
N GLU A 61 -21.59 -6.81 -1.61
CA GLU A 61 -20.84 -6.29 -0.46
C GLU A 61 -19.37 -6.67 -0.65
N GLN A 62 -18.48 -5.67 -0.78
CA GLN A 62 -17.04 -5.92 -0.85
C GLN A 62 -16.62 -6.47 0.50
N LYS A 63 -16.79 -7.78 0.66
CA LYS A 63 -16.30 -8.53 1.81
C LYS A 63 -14.80 -8.27 1.87
N THR A 64 -14.32 -7.81 3.02
CA THR A 64 -12.88 -7.68 3.24
C THR A 64 -12.24 -9.04 2.94
N PRO A 65 -11.20 -9.10 2.10
CA PRO A 65 -10.51 -10.35 1.80
C PRO A 65 -10.01 -11.00 3.08
N ASP A 66 -9.94 -12.33 3.07
CA ASP A 66 -9.41 -13.06 4.21
C ASP A 66 -7.95 -12.63 4.47
N PRO A 67 -7.54 -12.52 5.75
CA PRO A 67 -6.16 -12.19 6.09
C PRO A 67 -5.14 -13.18 5.54
N VAL A 68 -3.98 -12.66 5.14
CA VAL A 68 -2.81 -13.48 4.78
C VAL A 68 -2.23 -14.10 6.08
N PRO A 69 -2.17 -15.43 6.22
CA PRO A 69 -1.65 -16.07 7.44
C PRO A 69 -0.20 -15.66 7.73
N GLY A 70 0.09 -15.29 8.97
CA GLY A 70 1.43 -14.85 9.38
C GLY A 70 1.82 -13.46 8.86
N SER A 71 0.90 -12.72 8.24
CA SER A 71 1.19 -11.38 7.77
C SER A 71 1.35 -10.38 8.91
N GLU A 72 2.27 -9.44 8.70
CA GLU A 72 2.48 -8.33 9.61
C GLU A 72 3.05 -7.10 8.92
N ILE A 73 2.92 -5.97 9.59
CA ILE A 73 3.58 -4.71 9.27
C ILE A 73 4.37 -4.28 10.51
N CYS A 74 5.62 -3.88 10.32
CA CYS A 74 6.42 -3.24 11.37
C CYS A 74 7.11 -1.99 10.83
N TYR A 75 7.39 -1.05 11.74
CA TYR A 75 8.06 0.20 11.42
C TYR A 75 9.41 0.27 12.11
N PHE A 76 10.31 1.03 11.49
CA PHE A 76 11.64 1.30 11.98
C PHE A 76 11.82 2.81 12.08
N LYS A 77 12.46 3.26 13.15
CA LYS A 77 12.87 4.66 13.31
C LYS A 77 14.39 4.71 13.31
N ASN A 78 14.97 5.37 12.31
CA ASN A 78 16.42 5.49 12.14
C ASN A 78 17.13 4.12 12.20
N GLY A 79 16.52 3.11 11.58
CA GLY A 79 17.03 1.73 11.54
C GLY A 79 16.65 0.84 12.73
N VAL A 80 16.07 1.40 13.80
CA VAL A 80 15.68 0.65 15.00
C VAL A 80 14.23 0.16 14.90
N CYS A 81 14.00 -1.14 15.07
CA CYS A 81 12.68 -1.77 15.04
C CYS A 81 11.78 -1.28 16.18
N GLN A 82 10.54 -0.90 15.86
CA GLN A 82 9.53 -0.44 16.82
C GLN A 82 8.48 -1.52 17.14
N GLY A 83 8.71 -2.76 16.72
CA GLY A 83 7.80 -3.90 16.93
C GLY A 83 6.66 -4.00 15.92
N THR A 84 5.70 -4.90 16.15
CA THR A 84 4.61 -5.16 15.19
C THR A 84 3.51 -4.09 15.27
N ALA A 85 3.29 -3.37 14.17
CA ALA A 85 2.22 -2.38 14.05
C ALA A 85 0.87 -3.05 13.74
N PHE A 86 0.84 -3.96 12.78
CA PHE A 86 -0.38 -4.65 12.37
C PHE A 86 -0.09 -6.13 12.12
N VAL A 87 -1.09 -6.96 12.39
CA VAL A 87 -1.16 -8.39 12.05
C VAL A 87 -2.46 -8.63 11.30
N ASP A 88 -2.64 -9.85 10.76
CA ASP A 88 -3.87 -10.24 10.08
C ASP A 88 -4.22 -9.28 8.93
N ILE A 89 -3.21 -8.96 8.10
CA ILE A 89 -3.36 -8.06 6.97
C ILE A 89 -4.26 -8.72 5.92
N PRO A 90 -5.37 -8.08 5.51
CA PRO A 90 -6.23 -8.60 4.45
C PRO A 90 -5.46 -8.90 3.16
N GLY A 91 -5.90 -9.94 2.46
CA GLY A 91 -5.38 -10.24 1.13
C GLY A 91 -5.53 -9.06 0.16
N GLY A 92 -4.48 -8.76 -0.60
CA GLY A 92 -4.50 -7.66 -1.55
C GLY A 92 -3.13 -7.14 -1.94
N ARG A 93 -3.14 -6.13 -2.80
CA ARG A 93 -1.94 -5.43 -3.24
C ARG A 93 -1.78 -4.12 -2.49
N TYR A 94 -0.65 -3.98 -1.82
CA TYR A 94 -0.33 -2.82 -1.00
C TYR A 94 0.74 -1.99 -1.68
N TYR A 95 0.53 -0.67 -1.70
CA TYR A 95 1.46 0.30 -2.25
C TYR A 95 1.91 1.23 -1.12
N PRO A 96 3.21 1.57 -1.04
CA PRO A 96 3.66 2.62 -0.12
C PRO A 96 2.90 3.91 -0.38
N ALA A 97 2.41 4.53 0.69
CA ALA A 97 1.61 5.75 0.61
C ALA A 97 1.98 6.69 1.76
N ALA A 98 1.89 7.98 1.50
CA ALA A 98 2.02 9.02 2.50
C ALA A 98 0.83 9.97 2.36
N SER A 99 0.36 10.48 3.49
CA SER A 99 -0.62 11.53 3.55
C SER A 99 0.01 12.71 4.26
N MET A 100 -0.08 13.88 3.64
CA MET A 100 0.54 15.11 4.11
C MET A 100 -0.54 16.07 4.57
N TYR A 101 -0.31 16.73 5.69
CA TYR A 101 -1.17 17.77 6.21
C TYR A 101 -0.30 18.94 6.69
N THR A 102 -0.63 20.14 6.21
CA THR A 102 0.08 21.38 6.52
C THR A 102 -0.93 22.35 7.13
N LEU A 103 -0.57 22.96 8.27
CA LEU A 103 -1.36 24.05 8.86
C LEU A 103 -1.09 25.36 8.11
N PRO A 104 -2.05 26.30 8.05
CA PRO A 104 -1.93 27.53 7.26
C PRO A 104 -0.66 28.36 7.53
N ASP A 105 -0.20 28.39 8.78
CA ASP A 105 0.93 29.20 9.23
C ASP A 105 2.21 28.37 9.48
N GLN A 106 2.33 27.21 8.82
CA GLN A 106 3.48 26.31 8.93
C GLN A 106 4.10 26.07 7.55
N PRO A 107 5.41 25.77 7.48
CA PRO A 107 6.02 25.32 6.24
C PRO A 107 5.35 24.03 5.74
N ASN A 108 5.40 23.82 4.42
CA ASN A 108 4.84 22.62 3.82
C ASN A 108 5.42 21.36 4.48
N CYS A 109 4.53 20.43 4.84
CA CYS A 109 4.96 19.07 5.14
C CYS A 109 5.57 18.49 3.85
N GLU A 110 6.80 17.98 3.94
CA GLU A 110 7.49 17.33 2.83
C GLU A 110 7.94 15.94 3.26
N VAL A 111 7.78 14.96 2.37
CA VAL A 111 8.25 13.59 2.57
C VAL A 111 8.94 13.11 1.30
N ARG A 112 10.01 12.33 1.47
CA ARG A 112 10.74 11.72 0.36
C ARG A 112 10.68 10.21 0.51
N PHE A 113 10.17 9.54 -0.51
CA PHE A 113 10.24 8.08 -0.60
C PHE A 113 11.63 7.66 -1.06
N ASN A 114 12.19 6.66 -0.37
CA ASN A 114 13.35 5.92 -0.82
C ASN A 114 12.93 4.46 -1.03
N PHE A 115 12.82 4.04 -2.29
CA PHE A 115 12.37 2.69 -2.66
C PHE A 115 13.52 1.65 -2.67
N GLY A 116 14.74 2.05 -2.30
CA GLY A 116 15.93 1.23 -2.36
C GLY A 116 16.63 1.29 -3.72
N PRO A 117 17.72 0.50 -3.91
CA PRO A 117 18.27 -0.44 -2.93
C PRO A 117 19.12 0.24 -1.83
N ASN A 118 19.51 1.49 -2.01
CA ASN A 118 20.39 2.21 -1.08
C ASN A 118 19.57 2.97 -0.04
N PHE A 119 19.35 2.36 1.13
CA PHE A 119 18.62 2.96 2.24
C PHE A 119 19.51 3.83 3.12
N GLU A 120 18.96 4.93 3.64
CA GLU A 120 19.67 5.83 4.54
C GLU A 120 19.91 5.20 5.91
N PHE A 121 18.91 4.47 6.42
CA PHE A 121 19.00 3.66 7.63
C PHE A 121 18.45 2.25 7.36
N PHE A 122 19.29 1.39 6.80
CA PHE A 122 18.94 -0.03 6.67
C PHE A 122 19.05 -0.72 8.04
N PRO A 123 18.01 -1.43 8.53
CA PRO A 123 18.06 -2.08 9.83
C PRO A 123 19.16 -3.15 9.92
N GLU A 124 19.94 -3.13 11.01
CA GLU A 124 20.88 -4.21 11.34
C GLU A 124 20.16 -5.43 11.95
N ASP A 125 19.04 -5.18 12.63
CA ASP A 125 18.17 -6.20 13.20
C ASP A 125 16.72 -5.94 12.78
N PHE A 126 16.10 -6.94 12.16
CA PHE A 126 14.69 -6.92 11.77
C PHE A 126 13.75 -7.42 12.89
N GLY A 127 14.26 -7.62 14.10
CA GLY A 127 13.52 -8.15 15.24
C GLY A 127 13.09 -9.59 15.03
N GLY A 128 14.00 -10.43 14.51
CA GLY A 128 13.75 -11.84 14.20
C GLY A 128 13.03 -12.11 12.87
N ARG A 129 12.74 -11.08 12.06
CA ARG A 129 12.08 -11.23 10.75
C ARG A 129 13.08 -11.48 9.63
N SER A 130 12.60 -11.97 8.50
CA SER A 130 13.41 -12.10 7.29
C SER A 130 13.78 -10.73 6.71
N VAL A 131 14.96 -10.63 6.12
CA VAL A 131 15.38 -9.45 5.35
C VAL A 131 14.43 -9.25 4.16
N PRO A 132 13.84 -8.06 3.97
CA PRO A 132 12.89 -7.80 2.89
C PRO A 132 13.60 -7.55 1.55
N GLN A 133 12.84 -7.71 0.47
CA GLN A 133 13.22 -7.18 -0.83
C GLN A 133 12.87 -5.68 -0.91
N PRO A 134 13.72 -4.80 -1.48
CA PRO A 134 13.39 -3.39 -1.66
C PRO A 134 12.26 -3.20 -2.69
N MET A 135 11.52 -2.10 -2.55
CA MET A 135 10.43 -1.76 -3.47
C MET A 135 10.92 -1.52 -4.92
N SER A 136 12.17 -1.08 -5.09
CA SER A 136 12.84 -0.93 -6.40
C SER A 136 12.87 -2.22 -7.22
N ASP A 137 12.86 -3.37 -6.55
CA ASP A 137 13.00 -4.68 -7.18
C ASP A 137 11.64 -5.36 -7.39
N VAL A 138 10.55 -4.76 -6.90
CA VAL A 138 9.20 -5.33 -7.03
C VAL A 138 8.79 -5.28 -8.51
N PRO A 139 8.47 -6.43 -9.13
CA PRO A 139 8.14 -6.45 -10.55
C PRO A 139 6.84 -5.72 -10.83
N TYR A 140 6.82 -4.93 -11.90
CA TYR A 140 5.58 -4.35 -12.42
C TYR A 140 4.66 -5.46 -12.92
N ARG A 141 3.47 -5.61 -12.31
CA ARG A 141 2.42 -6.49 -12.82
C ARG A 141 1.49 -5.73 -13.76
N PRO A 142 1.47 -6.04 -15.07
CA PRO A 142 0.57 -5.40 -16.01
C PRO A 142 -0.88 -5.77 -15.69
N TYR A 143 -1.81 -4.87 -16.04
CA TYR A 143 -3.22 -5.18 -16.02
C TYR A 143 -3.54 -6.27 -17.06
N GLN A 144 -4.39 -7.22 -16.68
CA GLN A 144 -4.91 -8.20 -17.64
C GLN A 144 -5.96 -7.53 -18.51
N LEU A 145 -5.75 -7.58 -19.82
CA LEU A 145 -6.72 -7.16 -20.83
C LEU A 145 -7.66 -8.34 -21.11
N ALA A 146 -8.96 -8.16 -20.86
CA ALA A 146 -9.94 -9.14 -21.32
C ALA A 146 -10.17 -8.95 -22.82
N ASN A 147 -10.15 -10.05 -23.56
CA ASN A 147 -10.50 -10.07 -24.98
C ASN A 147 -12.01 -9.98 -25.24
N GLU A 148 -12.82 -9.76 -24.19
CA GLU A 148 -14.28 -9.75 -24.28
C GLU A 148 -14.81 -8.34 -24.53
N VAL A 149 -15.56 -8.20 -25.62
CA VAL A 149 -16.28 -6.98 -25.98
C VAL A 149 -17.39 -6.75 -24.94
N PRO A 150 -17.52 -5.56 -24.34
CA PRO A 150 -18.64 -5.28 -23.43
C PRO A 150 -19.97 -5.51 -24.15
N ALA A 151 -20.93 -6.15 -23.48
CA ALA A 151 -22.30 -6.24 -23.98
C ALA A 151 -22.83 -4.83 -24.29
N GLU A 152 -23.46 -4.66 -25.45
CA GLU A 152 -24.12 -3.41 -25.86
C GLU A 152 -25.03 -2.97 -24.69
N ASN A 153 -24.74 -1.79 -24.11
CA ASN A 153 -25.40 -1.10 -22.98
C ASN A 153 -24.55 -0.88 -21.69
N GLY A 154 -23.26 -1.22 -21.68
CA GLY A 154 -22.36 -0.82 -20.59
C GLY A 154 -22.11 0.70 -20.57
N THR A 155 -22.41 1.37 -19.45
CA THR A 155 -22.07 2.79 -19.25
C THR A 155 -20.56 2.90 -18.99
N ALA A 156 -19.81 3.45 -19.95
CA ALA A 156 -18.37 3.70 -19.79
C ALA A 156 -18.17 5.15 -19.31
N GLU A 157 -17.84 5.33 -18.03
CA GLU A 157 -17.40 6.64 -17.53
C GLU A 157 -15.98 6.95 -17.97
N LYS A 158 -15.79 8.19 -18.41
CA LYS A 158 -14.59 8.65 -19.09
C LYS A 158 -13.73 9.41 -18.09
N THR A 159 -12.73 8.78 -17.48
CA THR A 159 -11.75 9.54 -16.70
C THR A 159 -10.64 10.04 -17.63
N ILE A 160 -10.75 11.31 -18.04
CA ILE A 160 -9.70 12.03 -18.75
C ILE A 160 -8.68 12.53 -17.71
N LYS A 161 -7.46 11.98 -17.83
CA LYS A 161 -6.11 12.51 -17.56
C LYS A 161 -5.76 13.15 -16.19
N LEU A 162 -4.75 12.57 -15.54
CA LEU A 162 -3.53 13.30 -15.12
C LEU A 162 -2.61 13.33 -16.38
N GLN A 163 -1.97 14.40 -16.83
CA GLN A 163 -1.54 15.68 -16.25
C GLN A 163 -2.28 16.89 -16.82
#